data_AF-A0A1M2VKX5-F1
#
_entry.id   AF-A0A1M2VKX5-F1
#
_cell.length_a   1.000
_cell.length_b   1.000
_cell.length_c   1.000
_cell.angle_alpha   90.00
_cell.angle_beta   90.00
_cell.angle_gamma   90.00
#
_symmetry.space_group_name_H-M   'P 1'
#
loop_
_entity.id
_entity.type
_entity.pdbx_description
1 polymer ?
#
loop_
_entity_poly.entity_id
_entity_poly.type
_entity_poly.pdbx_seq_one_letter_code
_entity_poly.pdbx_strand_id
1 'polypeptide(L)'
;MSRFETYFHQYPPRAPLTPPPAMQSSPIQHPFKVRTRSWTSHVLQPRSASTASHDSADRASESPFWPGPTFNIQDLPLELLIHIFIPLAELENGTARAEIRHVRGIAYLMFVCRRWRALIVDTALFWRYITITTPQNDAWVSLCLERTRNCLLDLQVFSPGYASPDLLALVLPHASCIRTFIGHLDTKEQQSILLGPFFDTGFPALERLELQPIHPARYGYYPAAVDHALERGTAPGLSDMLLVKTS
;
A
#
# COMPACT_ATOMS: atom_id res chain seq x y z
N MET A 1 -12.59 15.18 11.04
CA MET A 1 -11.15 15.24 10.70
C MET A 1 -10.41 14.32 11.65
N SER A 2 -9.80 13.26 11.12
CA SER A 2 -9.13 12.23 11.94
C SER A 2 -7.75 12.74 12.35
N ARG A 3 -7.33 12.53 13.61
CA ARG A 3 -5.99 12.92 14.12
C ARG A 3 -4.82 12.42 13.23
N PHE A 4 -5.05 11.42 12.38
CA PHE A 4 -4.05 10.86 11.46
C PHE A 4 -3.79 11.69 10.19
N GLU A 5 -4.77 12.46 9.68
CA GLU A 5 -4.55 13.35 8.52
C GLU A 5 -3.51 14.44 8.87
N THR A 6 -3.47 14.86 10.14
CA THR A 6 -2.51 15.86 10.63
C THR A 6 -1.08 15.32 10.71
N TYR A 7 -0.87 14.01 10.89
CA TYR A 7 0.46 13.42 11.03
C TYR A 7 1.19 13.24 9.70
N PHE A 8 0.47 13.05 8.59
CA PHE A 8 1.09 13.02 7.26
C PHE A 8 1.73 14.37 6.90
N HIS A 9 1.15 15.48 7.36
CA HIS A 9 1.74 16.81 7.19
C HIS A 9 2.86 17.13 8.19
N GLN A 10 2.95 16.46 9.34
CA GLN A 10 3.98 16.75 10.35
C GLN A 10 5.36 16.15 10.05
N TYR A 11 5.44 15.17 9.15
CA TYR A 11 6.71 14.58 8.73
C TYR A 11 6.77 14.44 7.21
N PRO A 12 6.83 15.56 6.45
CA PRO A 12 7.12 15.47 5.02
C PRO A 12 8.46 14.74 4.83
N PRO A 13 8.59 13.90 3.77
CA PRO A 13 9.89 13.34 3.42
C PRO A 13 10.89 14.49 3.31
N ARG A 14 11.99 14.41 4.08
CA ARG A 14 13.03 15.44 4.05
C ARG A 14 13.56 15.50 2.61
N ALA A 15 13.31 16.62 1.94
CA ALA A 15 13.99 16.93 0.69
C ALA A 15 15.51 16.83 0.93
N PRO A 16 16.27 16.20 0.02
CA PRO A 16 17.72 16.19 0.13
C PRO A 16 18.24 17.63 0.17
N LEU A 17 18.97 17.97 1.23
CA LEU A 17 19.53 19.31 1.52
C LEU A 17 20.64 19.73 0.53
N THR A 18 20.87 18.95 -0.51
CA THR A 18 21.94 19.19 -1.49
C THR A 18 21.35 19.26 -2.89
N PRO A 19 21.52 20.38 -3.62
CA PRO A 19 21.21 20.40 -5.03
C PRO A 19 22.03 19.32 -5.76
N PRO A 20 21.47 18.67 -6.79
CA PRO A 20 22.18 17.65 -7.54
C PRO A 20 23.45 18.27 -8.15
N PRO A 21 24.64 17.67 -7.94
CA PRO A 21 25.86 18.13 -8.60
C PRO A 21 25.69 18.00 -10.11
N ALA A 22 26.12 19.03 -10.85
CA ALA A 22 26.11 19.03 -12.31
C ALA A 22 26.77 17.73 -12.83
N MET A 23 26.05 16.98 -13.66
CA MET A 23 26.49 15.71 -14.22
C MET A 23 27.77 15.90 -15.04
N GLN A 24 28.92 15.60 -14.43
CA GLN A 24 30.12 15.21 -15.16
C GLN A 24 30.19 13.69 -15.16
N SER A 25 29.96 13.10 -16.33
CA SER A 25 30.04 11.68 -16.57
C SER A 25 31.48 11.20 -16.42
N SER A 26 31.75 10.42 -15.37
CA SER A 26 32.92 9.56 -15.29
C SER A 26 32.51 8.20 -14.74
N PRO A 27 33.03 7.08 -15.30
CA PRO A 27 32.65 5.75 -14.87
C PRO A 27 33.44 5.39 -13.61
N ILE A 28 32.76 5.33 -12.47
CA ILE A 28 33.36 4.89 -11.21
C ILE A 28 32.74 3.57 -10.79
N GLN A 29 33.54 2.51 -10.94
CA GLN A 29 33.37 1.25 -10.24
C GLN A 29 33.74 1.45 -8.77
N HIS A 30 32.84 1.19 -7.82
CA HIS A 30 33.23 0.90 -6.44
C HIS A 30 32.31 -0.14 -5.76
N PRO A 31 32.88 -0.99 -4.90
CA PRO A 31 32.17 -2.08 -4.23
C PRO A 31 31.41 -1.58 -3.00
N PHE A 32 30.17 -2.00 -2.86
CA PHE A 32 29.37 -1.73 -1.66
C PHE A 32 29.93 -2.49 -0.45
N LYS A 33 30.46 -1.76 0.54
CA LYS A 33 30.69 -2.29 1.90
C LYS A 33 29.53 -1.90 2.80
N VAL A 34 28.67 -2.86 3.11
CA VAL A 34 27.62 -2.73 4.13
C VAL A 34 28.28 -2.77 5.51
N ARG A 35 28.22 -1.65 6.23
CA ARG A 35 28.72 -1.55 7.62
C ARG A 35 27.55 -1.74 8.58
N THR A 36 27.38 -2.96 9.08
CA THR A 36 26.48 -3.27 10.19
C THR A 36 27.07 -2.72 11.50
N ARG A 37 26.37 -1.82 12.18
CA ARG A 37 26.71 -1.44 13.57
C ARG A 37 26.06 -2.45 14.52
N SER A 38 26.84 -3.12 15.35
CA SER A 38 26.32 -3.87 16.49
C SER A 38 25.89 -2.89 17.59
N TRP A 39 24.73 -3.15 18.20
CA TRP A 39 24.26 -2.43 19.38
C TRP A 39 23.95 -3.47 20.45
N THR A 40 24.66 -3.37 21.57
CA THR A 40 24.40 -4.14 22.79
C THR A 40 23.29 -3.46 23.58
N SER A 41 22.14 -4.11 23.70
CA SER A 41 21.05 -3.67 24.56
C SER A 41 21.32 -4.09 26.01
N HIS A 42 21.47 -3.11 26.91
CA HIS A 42 21.41 -3.36 28.35
C HIS A 42 19.96 -3.63 28.75
N VAL A 43 19.70 -4.86 29.21
CA VAL A 43 18.41 -5.30 29.77
C VAL A 43 18.31 -4.82 31.22
N LEU A 44 17.29 -4.05 31.54
CA LEU A 44 16.90 -3.73 32.92
C LEU A 44 16.16 -4.92 33.51
N GLN A 45 16.72 -5.51 34.58
CA GLN A 45 16.07 -6.55 35.38
C GLN A 45 14.95 -5.97 36.27
N PRO A 46 13.77 -6.62 36.37
CA PRO A 46 12.80 -6.33 37.41
C PRO A 46 13.20 -6.97 38.75
N ARG A 47 13.02 -6.19 39.81
CA ARG A 47 13.33 -6.52 41.20
C ARG A 47 12.21 -7.41 41.78
N SER A 48 12.60 -8.60 42.24
CA SER A 48 11.77 -9.59 42.93
C SER A 48 11.36 -9.14 44.34
N ALA A 49 10.11 -9.39 44.73
CA ALA A 49 9.67 -9.44 46.13
C ALA A 49 8.78 -10.67 46.36
N SER A 50 9.32 -11.60 47.15
CA SER A 50 8.63 -12.70 47.86
C SER A 50 7.87 -12.08 49.05
N THR A 51 6.71 -12.57 49.52
CA THR A 51 6.52 -13.82 50.30
C THR A 51 5.02 -14.03 50.58
N ALA A 52 4.52 -15.26 50.54
CA ALA A 52 3.77 -15.91 51.64
C ALA A 52 3.18 -17.27 51.22
N SER A 53 3.36 -18.26 52.09
CA SER A 53 2.92 -19.66 52.01
C SER A 53 1.51 -19.88 52.54
N HIS A 54 0.75 -20.80 51.95
CA HIS A 54 0.01 -21.80 52.74
C HIS A 54 -0.37 -23.02 51.89
N ASP A 55 -0.04 -24.20 52.43
CA ASP A 55 -0.23 -25.54 51.87
C ASP A 55 -1.69 -25.94 51.67
N SER A 56 -1.97 -26.70 50.60
CA SER A 56 -2.73 -27.97 50.66
C SER A 56 -2.59 -28.72 49.34
N ALA A 57 -2.16 -29.98 49.47
CA ALA A 57 -1.77 -30.89 48.42
C ALA A 57 -2.97 -31.43 47.63
N ASP A 58 -2.89 -31.40 46.30
CA ASP A 58 -3.45 -32.47 45.49
C ASP A 58 -2.60 -32.71 44.24
N ARG A 59 -2.29 -33.99 44.02
CA ARG A 59 -1.20 -34.46 43.17
C ARG A 59 -1.64 -34.67 41.71
N ALA A 60 -0.80 -34.11 40.84
CA ALA A 60 -0.17 -34.81 39.71
C ALA A 60 -1.03 -35.19 38.49
N SER A 61 -1.15 -34.23 37.57
CA SER A 61 -0.69 -34.43 36.19
C SER A 61 -0.29 -33.07 35.59
N GLU A 62 0.62 -32.38 36.29
CA GLU A 62 1.27 -31.21 35.70
C GLU A 62 2.26 -31.74 34.66
N SER A 63 1.81 -31.76 33.40
CA SER A 63 2.70 -32.00 32.26
C SER A 63 3.92 -31.10 32.42
N PRO A 64 5.15 -31.56 32.17
CA PRO A 64 6.34 -30.74 32.28
C PRO A 64 6.11 -29.49 31.44
N PHE A 65 5.88 -28.36 32.12
CA PHE A 65 5.76 -27.06 31.50
C PHE A 65 7.17 -26.70 31.08
N TRP A 66 7.65 -27.30 29.99
CA TRP A 66 8.92 -26.93 29.40
C TRP A 66 8.81 -25.43 29.16
N PRO A 67 9.65 -24.59 29.80
CA PRO A 67 9.74 -23.20 29.42
C PRO A 67 10.27 -23.21 27.99
N GLY A 68 9.33 -23.22 27.04
CA GLY A 68 9.64 -23.25 25.63
C GLY A 68 10.56 -22.07 25.35
N PRO A 69 11.54 -22.22 24.44
CA PRO A 69 12.37 -21.10 24.02
C PRO A 69 11.45 -19.91 23.69
N THR A 70 11.63 -18.83 24.43
CA THR A 70 10.88 -17.61 24.20
C THR A 70 11.41 -17.00 22.91
N PHE A 71 10.79 -17.33 21.78
CA PHE A 71 11.14 -16.74 20.51
C PHE A 71 10.72 -15.28 20.51
N ASN A 72 11.70 -14.38 20.43
CA ASN A 72 11.42 -12.97 20.24
C ASN A 72 11.15 -12.74 18.75
N ILE A 73 10.11 -11.98 18.44
CA ILE A 73 9.81 -11.55 17.06
C ILE A 73 10.98 -10.79 16.42
N GLN A 74 11.85 -10.19 17.25
CA GLN A 74 13.08 -9.53 16.80
C GLN A 74 14.11 -10.53 16.26
N ASP A 75 14.07 -11.81 16.61
CA ASP A 75 15.08 -12.76 16.14
C ASP A 75 14.68 -13.43 14.81
N LEU A 76 13.52 -13.08 14.26
CA LEU A 76 13.07 -13.58 12.98
C LEU A 76 13.90 -13.01 11.81
N PRO A 77 14.25 -13.85 10.81
CA PRO A 77 14.73 -13.42 9.51
C PRO A 77 13.79 -12.39 8.86
N LEU A 78 14.35 -11.50 8.05
CA LEU A 78 13.59 -10.41 7.42
C LEU A 78 12.49 -10.94 6.51
N GLU A 79 12.73 -12.06 5.84
CA GLU A 79 11.81 -12.69 4.90
C GLU A 79 10.54 -13.13 5.63
N LEU A 80 10.69 -13.73 6.82
CA LEU A 80 9.58 -14.12 7.65
C LEU A 80 8.81 -12.91 8.18
N LEU A 81 9.51 -11.84 8.57
CA LEU A 81 8.84 -10.59 8.97
C LEU A 81 8.04 -9.99 7.81
N ILE A 82 8.56 -9.97 6.58
CA ILE A 82 7.82 -9.50 5.39
C ILE A 82 6.59 -10.37 5.15
N HIS A 83 6.74 -11.70 5.20
CA HIS A 83 5.62 -12.64 5.02
C HIS A 83 4.53 -12.49 6.09
N ILE A 84 4.89 -12.11 7.31
CA ILE A 84 3.92 -11.82 8.38
C ILE A 84 3.29 -10.43 8.19
N PHE A 85 4.08 -9.42 7.81
CA PHE A 85 3.61 -8.04 7.76
C PHE A 85 2.68 -7.74 6.58
N ILE A 86 2.88 -8.40 5.43
CA ILE A 86 2.01 -8.22 4.25
C ILE A 86 0.54 -8.52 4.61
N PRO A 87 0.18 -9.73 5.10
CA PRO A 87 -1.22 -10.04 5.43
C PRO A 87 -1.74 -9.21 6.59
N LEU A 88 -0.90 -8.78 7.55
CA LEU A 88 -1.33 -7.87 8.62
C LEU A 88 -1.68 -6.49 8.08
N ALA A 89 -0.85 -5.95 7.17
CA ALA A 89 -1.13 -4.70 6.50
C ALA A 89 -2.42 -4.78 5.65
N GLU A 90 -2.72 -5.95 5.08
CA GLU A 90 -3.97 -6.22 4.36
C GLU A 90 -5.18 -6.40 5.30
N LEU A 91 -5.03 -7.06 6.44
CA LEU A 91 -6.12 -7.31 7.39
C LEU A 91 -6.62 -6.02 8.04
N GLU A 92 -5.70 -5.12 8.41
CA GLU A 92 -6.03 -3.78 8.93
C GLU A 92 -6.81 -2.93 7.91
N ASN A 93 -6.82 -3.33 6.64
CA ASN A 93 -7.61 -2.69 5.60
C ASN A 93 -9.08 -3.19 5.57
N GLY A 94 -9.41 -4.22 6.34
CA GLY A 94 -10.59 -5.07 6.19
C GLY A 94 -11.92 -4.62 6.80
N THR A 95 -12.05 -3.44 7.42
CA THR A 95 -13.30 -3.03 8.12
C THR A 95 -13.83 -1.63 7.78
N ALA A 96 -13.13 -0.83 6.96
CA ALA A 96 -13.53 0.53 6.58
C ALA A 96 -13.68 0.70 5.05
N ARG A 97 -14.33 1.80 4.61
CA ARG A 97 -14.49 2.17 3.19
C ARG A 97 -13.16 2.09 2.44
N ALA A 98 -13.19 1.67 1.17
CA ALA A 98 -12.04 1.29 0.34
C ALA A 98 -10.92 2.32 0.21
N GLU A 99 -11.22 3.56 0.50
CA GLU A 99 -10.45 4.71 0.04
C GLU A 99 -9.23 5.07 0.92
N ILE A 100 -9.15 4.55 2.16
CA ILE A 100 -8.09 4.89 3.15
C ILE A 100 -7.32 3.63 3.60
N ARG A 101 -7.53 2.51 2.89
CA ARG A 101 -7.12 1.17 3.31
C ARG A 101 -5.60 1.03 3.50
N HIS A 102 -4.85 1.01 2.40
CA HIS A 102 -3.45 0.55 2.42
C HIS A 102 -2.49 1.41 3.24
N VAL A 103 -2.77 2.71 3.37
CA VAL A 103 -1.93 3.64 4.12
C VAL A 103 -1.90 3.30 5.62
N ARG A 104 -3.05 2.89 6.17
CA ARG A 104 -3.21 2.69 7.62
C ARG A 104 -2.48 1.47 8.12
N GLY A 105 -2.68 0.31 7.49
CA GLY A 105 -2.06 -0.94 7.93
C GLY A 105 -0.53 -0.85 7.97
N ILE A 106 0.07 -0.30 6.92
CA ILE A 106 1.52 -0.12 6.82
C ILE A 106 2.00 0.90 7.86
N ALA A 107 1.28 2.02 8.03
CA ALA A 107 1.65 3.03 9.01
C ALA A 107 1.68 2.47 10.45
N TYR A 108 0.70 1.66 10.84
CA TYR A 108 0.68 1.03 12.17
C TYR A 108 1.93 0.19 12.44
N LEU A 109 2.33 -0.64 11.48
CA LEU A 109 3.53 -1.46 11.59
C LEU A 109 4.81 -0.60 11.69
N MET A 110 4.85 0.54 10.99
CA MET A 110 5.96 1.49 11.07
C MET A 110 6.08 2.20 12.43
N PHE A 111 5.03 2.21 13.26
CA PHE A 111 5.04 2.82 14.59
C PHE A 111 5.48 1.87 15.71
N VAL A 112 5.61 0.55 15.43
CA VAL A 112 5.99 -0.43 16.47
C VAL A 112 7.44 -0.25 16.91
N CYS A 113 8.40 -0.30 15.98
CA CYS A 113 9.81 -0.04 16.28
C CYS A 113 10.58 0.43 15.04
N ARG A 114 11.78 0.98 15.24
CA ARG A 114 12.63 1.51 14.15
C ARG A 114 13.00 0.45 13.11
N ARG A 115 13.21 -0.79 13.53
CA ARG A 115 13.54 -1.90 12.62
C ARG A 115 12.39 -2.21 11.65
N TRP A 116 11.16 -2.24 12.16
CA TRP A 116 9.98 -2.51 11.33
C TRP A 116 9.76 -1.37 10.34
N ARG A 117 9.93 -0.13 10.80
CA ARG A 117 9.89 1.04 9.92
C ARG A 117 10.91 0.94 8.79
N ALA A 118 12.16 0.62 9.09
CA ALA A 118 13.22 0.49 8.09
C ALA A 118 12.89 -0.62 7.09
N LEU A 119 12.51 -1.81 7.59
CA LEU A 119 12.11 -2.95 6.76
C LEU A 119 11.00 -2.58 5.77
N ILE A 120 9.95 -1.91 6.24
CA ILE A 120 8.81 -1.50 5.41
C ILE A 120 9.21 -0.45 4.38
N VAL A 121 9.97 0.56 4.78
CA VAL A 121 10.43 1.63 3.89
C VAL A 121 11.32 1.08 2.76
N ASP A 122 12.16 0.10 3.07
CA ASP A 122 13.14 -0.45 2.13
C ASP A 122 12.57 -1.59 1.25
N THR A 123 11.40 -2.13 1.59
CA THR A 123 10.79 -3.26 0.87
C THR A 123 9.67 -2.79 -0.07
N ALA A 124 9.94 -2.83 -1.38
CA ALA A 124 9.02 -2.38 -2.43
C ALA A 124 7.63 -3.05 -2.39
N LEU A 125 7.52 -4.30 -1.90
CA LEU A 125 6.26 -5.04 -1.83
C LEU A 125 5.18 -4.35 -0.98
N PHE A 126 5.55 -3.56 0.02
CA PHE A 126 4.57 -2.81 0.81
C PHE A 126 3.98 -1.63 0.03
N TRP A 127 4.66 -1.16 -1.02
CA TRP A 127 4.29 0.06 -1.73
C TRP A 127 3.63 -0.22 -3.09
N ARG A 128 3.50 -1.49 -3.50
CA ARG A 128 2.97 -1.87 -4.82
C ARG A 128 1.47 -1.60 -5.01
N TYR A 129 0.70 -1.61 -3.92
CA TYR A 129 -0.75 -1.39 -3.95
C TYR A 129 -1.01 0.10 -3.87
N ILE A 130 -1.41 0.69 -4.99
CA ILE A 130 -1.66 2.13 -5.10
C ILE A 130 -3.14 2.33 -5.31
N THR A 131 -3.75 3.05 -4.38
CA THR A 131 -5.17 3.39 -4.46
C THR A 131 -5.33 4.90 -4.65
N ILE A 132 -5.97 5.27 -5.75
CA ILE A 132 -6.24 6.65 -6.16
C ILE A 132 -7.70 6.93 -5.87
N THR A 133 -7.96 7.74 -4.85
CA THR A 133 -9.32 8.00 -4.33
C THR A 133 -9.67 9.46 -4.28
N THR A 134 -8.69 10.34 -4.19
CA THR A 134 -8.88 11.79 -4.18
C THR A 134 -7.74 12.46 -4.95
N PRO A 135 -7.98 13.62 -5.59
CA PRO A 135 -6.94 14.38 -6.28
C PRO A 135 -5.86 14.91 -5.31
N GLN A 136 -6.17 15.02 -4.01
CA GLN A 136 -5.20 15.40 -2.97
C GLN A 136 -4.25 14.26 -2.58
N ASN A 137 -4.35 13.08 -3.20
CA ASN A 137 -3.50 11.93 -2.89
C ASN A 137 -2.19 11.89 -3.70
N ASP A 138 -1.83 12.96 -4.40
CA ASP A 138 -0.65 13.06 -5.25
C ASP A 138 0.67 12.73 -4.52
N ALA A 139 0.84 13.25 -3.30
CA ALA A 139 2.04 13.05 -2.49
C ALA A 139 2.21 11.57 -2.07
N TRP A 140 1.09 10.89 -1.75
CA TRP A 140 1.12 9.47 -1.41
C TRP A 140 1.42 8.61 -2.64
N VAL A 141 0.76 8.87 -3.77
CA VAL A 141 1.00 8.14 -5.03
C VAL A 141 2.46 8.32 -5.45
N SER A 142 2.99 9.54 -5.39
CA SER A 142 4.40 9.85 -5.67
C SER A 142 5.33 9.05 -4.76
N LEU A 143 5.04 9.01 -3.46
CA LEU A 143 5.81 8.25 -2.49
C LEU A 143 5.78 6.74 -2.79
N CYS A 144 4.62 6.17 -3.13
CA CYS A 144 4.52 4.77 -3.52
C CYS A 144 5.34 4.46 -4.78
N LEU A 145 5.25 5.30 -5.81
CA LEU A 145 6.01 5.13 -7.05
C LEU A 145 7.53 5.23 -6.81
N GLU A 146 7.98 6.17 -5.97
CA GLU A 146 9.40 6.28 -5.57
C GLU A 146 9.89 4.98 -4.89
N ARG A 147 9.05 4.40 -4.01
CA ARG A 147 9.44 3.25 -3.19
C ARG A 147 9.29 1.89 -3.87
N THR A 148 8.49 1.81 -4.92
CA THR A 148 8.31 0.56 -5.68
C THR A 148 9.50 0.22 -6.57
N ARG A 149 10.34 1.20 -6.96
CA ARG A 149 11.59 0.98 -7.73
C ARG A 149 11.41 0.08 -8.96
N ASN A 150 10.37 0.33 -9.77
CA ASN A 150 10.00 -0.48 -10.96
C ASN A 150 9.53 -1.91 -10.65
N CYS A 151 9.05 -2.18 -9.43
CA CYS A 151 8.32 -3.41 -9.12
C CYS A 151 6.93 -3.39 -9.80
N LEU A 152 6.34 -4.58 -9.96
CA LEU A 152 4.98 -4.73 -10.46
C LEU A 152 3.98 -4.01 -9.55
N LEU A 153 3.11 -3.21 -10.17
CA LEU A 153 2.14 -2.36 -9.50
C LEU A 153 0.72 -2.92 -9.59
N ASP A 154 -0.03 -2.77 -8.50
CA ASP A 154 -1.46 -3.03 -8.46
C ASP A 154 -2.17 -1.70 -8.23
N LEU A 155 -2.75 -1.15 -9.30
CA LEU A 155 -3.38 0.16 -9.31
C LEU A 155 -4.89 0.02 -9.20
N GLN A 156 -5.47 0.77 -8.27
CA GLN A 156 -6.91 0.90 -8.14
C GLN A 156 -7.31 2.37 -8.19
N VAL A 157 -8.18 2.72 -9.14
CA VAL A 157 -8.69 4.09 -9.33
C VAL A 157 -10.16 4.10 -8.96
N PHE A 158 -10.52 4.88 -7.95
CA PHE A 158 -11.91 5.12 -7.57
C PHE A 158 -12.38 6.45 -8.15
N SER A 159 -13.45 6.45 -8.94
CA SER A 159 -14.22 7.65 -9.32
C SER A 159 -15.51 7.69 -8.44
N PRO A 160 -16.25 8.81 -8.29
CA PRO A 160 -16.60 9.78 -9.32
C PRO A 160 -15.89 11.13 -9.11
N GLY A 161 -14.93 11.46 -9.97
CA GLY A 161 -14.29 12.79 -10.03
C GLY A 161 -12.84 12.87 -9.52
N TYR A 162 -12.16 11.73 -9.33
CA TYR A 162 -10.86 11.69 -8.65
C TYR A 162 -9.67 11.25 -9.50
N ALA A 163 -9.90 10.79 -10.73
CA ALA A 163 -8.83 10.63 -11.72
C ALA A 163 -8.50 12.01 -12.30
N SER A 164 -7.74 12.83 -11.55
CA SER A 164 -7.20 14.05 -12.13
C SER A 164 -6.20 13.67 -13.24
N PRO A 165 -6.17 14.41 -14.35
CA PRO A 165 -5.20 14.18 -15.41
C PRO A 165 -3.76 14.23 -14.89
N ASP A 166 -3.48 15.09 -13.91
CA ASP A 166 -2.18 15.22 -13.28
C ASP A 166 -1.74 13.94 -12.56
N LEU A 167 -2.67 13.25 -11.90
CA LEU A 167 -2.36 12.05 -11.15
C LEU A 167 -2.21 10.84 -12.08
N LEU A 168 -2.98 10.79 -13.18
CA LEU A 168 -2.71 9.83 -14.25
C LEU A 168 -1.36 10.09 -14.92
N ALA A 169 -1.00 11.35 -15.17
CA ALA A 169 0.30 11.73 -15.72
C ALA A 169 1.46 11.31 -14.81
N LEU A 170 1.26 11.28 -13.50
CA LEU A 170 2.24 10.78 -12.54
C LEU A 170 2.45 9.26 -12.62
N VAL A 171 1.39 8.51 -12.92
CA VAL A 171 1.44 7.03 -13.02
C VAL A 171 1.86 6.55 -14.40
N LEU A 172 1.56 7.31 -15.46
CA LEU A 172 1.86 6.97 -16.86
C LEU A 172 3.29 6.48 -17.13
N PRO A 173 4.35 7.12 -16.58
CA PRO A 173 5.73 6.64 -16.75
C PRO A 173 5.98 5.21 -16.25
N HIS A 174 5.09 4.69 -15.40
CA HIS A 174 5.18 3.36 -14.80
C HIS A 174 4.23 2.34 -15.44
N ALA A 175 3.56 2.69 -16.55
CA ALA A 175 2.59 1.82 -17.24
C ALA A 175 3.15 0.42 -17.55
N SER A 176 4.45 0.32 -17.89
CA SER A 176 5.11 -0.96 -18.17
C SER A 176 5.15 -1.93 -16.99
N CYS A 177 5.00 -1.42 -15.76
CA CYS A 177 5.05 -2.20 -14.54
C CYS A 177 3.65 -2.48 -13.95
N ILE A 178 2.58 -1.95 -14.54
CA ILE A 178 1.23 -2.14 -14.00
C ILE A 178 0.75 -3.55 -14.34
N ARG A 179 0.63 -4.37 -13.29
CA ARG A 179 0.15 -5.75 -13.35
C ARG A 179 -1.37 -5.84 -13.21
N THR A 180 -1.91 -5.08 -12.26
CA THR A 180 -3.36 -5.03 -12.01
C THR A 180 -3.84 -3.61 -12.17
N PHE A 181 -4.91 -3.42 -12.95
CA PHE A 181 -5.63 -2.15 -13.03
C PHE A 181 -7.11 -2.38 -12.72
N ILE A 182 -7.60 -1.72 -11.68
CA ILE A 182 -9.02 -1.74 -11.30
C ILE A 182 -9.54 -0.31 -11.33
N GLY A 183 -10.32 0.03 -12.36
CA GLY A 183 -10.97 1.33 -12.51
C GLY A 183 -12.44 1.26 -12.13
N HIS A 184 -12.87 2.04 -11.15
CA HIS A 184 -14.28 2.34 -10.93
C HIS A 184 -14.61 3.57 -11.76
N LEU A 185 -15.24 3.36 -12.91
CA LEU A 185 -15.48 4.41 -13.89
C LEU A 185 -16.94 4.89 -13.82
N ASP A 186 -17.10 6.21 -13.92
CA ASP A 186 -18.40 6.83 -14.17
C ASP A 186 -18.69 6.69 -15.66
N THR A 187 -19.94 6.47 -16.02
CA THR A 187 -20.42 6.36 -17.40
C THR A 187 -20.26 7.65 -18.23
N LYS A 188 -19.75 8.73 -17.62
CA LYS A 188 -19.51 10.00 -18.32
C LYS A 188 -18.39 9.87 -19.34
N GLU A 189 -18.66 10.33 -20.56
CA GLU A 189 -17.76 10.29 -21.72
C GLU A 189 -16.33 10.80 -21.43
N GLN A 190 -16.19 11.78 -20.53
CA GLN A 190 -14.88 12.39 -20.21
C GLN A 190 -13.85 11.40 -19.66
N GLN A 191 -14.27 10.29 -19.03
CA GLN A 191 -13.31 9.34 -18.47
C GLN A 191 -12.64 8.48 -19.53
N SER A 192 -13.35 8.17 -20.62
CA SER A 192 -12.76 7.46 -21.76
C SER A 192 -11.60 8.27 -22.36
N ILE A 193 -11.78 9.60 -22.47
CA ILE A 193 -10.76 10.52 -22.98
C ILE A 193 -9.55 10.57 -22.03
N LEU A 194 -9.77 10.62 -20.71
CA LEU A 194 -8.69 10.65 -19.73
C LEU A 194 -7.85 9.37 -19.71
N LEU A 195 -8.49 8.21 -19.92
CA LEU A 195 -7.79 6.93 -19.93
C LEU A 195 -7.19 6.57 -21.29
N GLY A 196 -7.59 7.23 -22.38
CA GLY A 196 -7.04 7.00 -23.73
C GLY A 196 -5.51 6.93 -23.74
N PRO A 197 -4.79 7.98 -23.27
CA PRO A 197 -3.33 7.98 -23.19
C PRO A 197 -2.75 6.83 -22.35
N PHE A 198 -3.49 6.41 -21.32
CA PHE A 198 -3.15 5.28 -20.47
C PHE A 198 -3.10 4.00 -21.32
N PHE A 199 -4.13 3.73 -22.12
CA PHE A 199 -4.20 2.54 -22.96
C PHE A 199 -3.32 2.59 -24.22
N ASP A 200 -3.05 3.79 -24.74
CA ASP A 200 -2.15 4.03 -25.88
C ASP A 200 -0.70 3.69 -25.54
N THR A 201 -0.27 3.98 -24.30
CA THR A 201 1.09 3.66 -23.81
C THR A 201 1.34 2.15 -23.79
N GLY A 202 0.29 1.36 -23.61
CA GLY A 202 0.35 -0.09 -23.47
C GLY A 202 0.77 -0.55 -22.06
N PHE A 203 0.20 -1.67 -21.63
CA PHE A 203 0.51 -2.29 -20.33
C PHE A 203 1.11 -3.68 -20.55
N PRO A 204 2.39 -3.80 -20.92
CA PRO A 204 3.02 -5.07 -21.22
C PRO A 204 3.02 -6.07 -20.04
N ALA A 205 2.92 -5.58 -18.80
CA ALA A 205 2.87 -6.43 -17.61
C ALA A 205 1.44 -6.71 -17.10
N LEU A 206 0.40 -6.24 -17.79
CA LEU A 206 -0.98 -6.34 -17.29
C LEU A 206 -1.48 -7.78 -17.30
N GLU A 207 -1.77 -8.29 -16.11
CA GLU A 207 -2.38 -9.60 -15.90
C GLU A 207 -3.87 -9.49 -15.60
N ARG A 208 -4.31 -8.37 -15.02
CA ARG A 208 -5.70 -8.16 -14.59
C ARG A 208 -6.18 -6.75 -14.89
N LEU A 209 -7.27 -6.66 -15.65
CA LEU A 209 -7.98 -5.43 -15.94
C LEU A 209 -9.43 -5.56 -15.50
N GLU A 210 -9.89 -4.67 -14.62
CA GLU A 210 -11.28 -4.59 -14.20
C GLU A 210 -11.80 -3.16 -14.32
N LEU A 211 -12.85 -2.99 -15.11
CA LEU A 211 -13.57 -1.73 -15.23
C LEU A 211 -14.96 -1.93 -14.63
N GLN A 212 -15.19 -1.32 -13.47
CA GLN A 212 -16.45 -1.44 -12.74
C GLN A 212 -17.25 -0.15 -12.91
N PRO A 213 -18.51 -0.20 -13.37
CA PRO A 213 -19.36 0.98 -13.42
C PRO A 213 -19.68 1.45 -12.00
N ILE A 214 -19.50 2.73 -11.72
CA ILE A 214 -19.95 3.31 -10.46
C ILE A 214 -21.45 3.43 -10.51
N HIS A 215 -22.14 2.57 -9.79
CA HIS A 215 -23.58 2.71 -9.64
C HIS A 215 -23.87 3.95 -8.77
N PRO A 216 -24.59 4.96 -9.25
CA PRO A 216 -24.92 6.16 -8.46
C PRO A 216 -25.72 5.86 -7.19
N ALA A 217 -26.26 4.64 -7.05
CA ALA A 217 -27.10 4.21 -5.95
C ALA A 217 -26.48 4.38 -4.56
N ARG A 218 -25.15 4.28 -4.44
CA ARG A 218 -24.47 4.29 -3.14
C ARG A 218 -24.29 5.68 -2.52
N TYR A 219 -24.52 6.76 -3.27
CA TYR A 219 -24.36 8.13 -2.77
C TYR A 219 -25.66 8.77 -2.27
N GLY A 220 -26.76 8.00 -2.15
CA GLY A 220 -27.96 8.43 -1.43
C GLY A 220 -28.74 9.58 -2.08
N TYR A 221 -28.41 9.96 -3.31
CA TYR A 221 -29.12 10.97 -4.09
C TYR A 221 -29.72 10.31 -5.34
N TYR A 222 -30.94 9.80 -5.21
CA TYR A 222 -31.80 9.53 -6.36
C TYR A 222 -32.88 10.61 -6.44
N PRO A 223 -32.98 11.36 -7.55
CA PRO A 223 -34.27 11.62 -8.15
C PRO A 223 -34.75 10.31 -8.82
N ALA A 224 -36.03 9.99 -8.63
CA ALA A 224 -36.64 8.67 -8.86
C ALA A 224 -36.78 8.21 -10.34
N ALA A 225 -35.73 8.26 -11.17
CA ALA A 225 -35.89 8.06 -12.63
C ALA A 225 -34.74 7.34 -13.37
N VAL A 226 -34.14 6.27 -12.82
CA VAL A 226 -33.02 5.56 -13.51
C VAL A 226 -33.23 4.05 -13.69
N ASP A 227 -34.47 3.55 -13.70
CA ASP A 227 -34.74 2.16 -14.07
C ASP A 227 -34.79 1.91 -15.59
N HIS A 228 -34.56 2.92 -16.44
CA HIS A 228 -34.69 2.77 -17.90
C HIS A 228 -33.39 2.83 -18.73
N ALA A 229 -32.22 3.10 -18.13
CA ALA A 229 -31.01 3.39 -18.90
C ALA A 229 -30.05 2.20 -19.11
N LEU A 230 -30.25 1.06 -18.42
CA LEU A 230 -29.36 -0.11 -18.51
C LEU A 230 -29.80 -1.15 -19.56
N GLU A 231 -31.02 -1.05 -20.11
CA GLU A 231 -31.54 -2.01 -21.11
C GLU A 231 -31.29 -1.62 -22.57
N ARG A 232 -30.73 -0.43 -22.85
CA ARG A 232 -30.43 -0.01 -24.23
C ARG A 232 -28.93 0.26 -24.34
N GLY A 233 -28.27 -0.39 -25.30
CA GLY A 233 -26.82 -0.30 -25.53
C GLY A 233 -26.34 1.11 -25.90
N THR A 234 -26.26 2.01 -24.92
CA THR A 234 -25.87 3.42 -25.08
C THR A 234 -24.48 3.77 -24.55
N ALA A 235 -23.56 2.82 -24.48
CA ALA A 235 -22.14 3.10 -24.20
C ALA A 235 -21.21 2.54 -25.28
N PRO A 236 -21.29 3.03 -26.54
CA PRO A 236 -20.53 2.48 -27.66
C PRO A 236 -18.99 2.53 -27.49
N GLY A 237 -18.44 3.40 -26.64
CA GLY A 237 -16.98 3.52 -26.49
C GLY A 237 -16.29 2.51 -25.55
N LEU A 238 -17.01 1.98 -24.55
CA LEU A 238 -16.41 1.07 -23.55
C LEU A 238 -16.34 -0.38 -24.04
N SER A 239 -17.31 -0.79 -24.86
CA SER A 239 -17.34 -2.13 -25.46
C SER A 239 -16.15 -2.34 -26.42
N ASP A 240 -15.80 -1.31 -27.19
CA ASP A 240 -14.67 -1.36 -28.12
C ASP A 240 -13.31 -1.41 -27.37
N MET A 241 -13.19 -0.77 -26.20
CA MET A 241 -11.98 -0.86 -25.38
C MET A 241 -11.80 -2.23 -24.70
N LEU A 242 -12.90 -2.88 -24.29
CA LEU A 242 -12.86 -4.20 -23.66
C LEU A 242 -12.58 -5.34 -24.65
N LEU A 243 -12.89 -5.14 -25.93
CA LEU A 243 -12.65 -6.13 -26.99
C LEU A 243 -11.19 -6.20 -27.45
N VAL A 244 -10.33 -5.26 -27.06
CA VAL A 244 -9.02 -5.06 -27.75
C VAL A 244 -7.82 -5.77 -27.11
N LYS A 245 -7.83 -6.25 -25.86
CA LYS A 245 -6.60 -6.85 -25.25
C LYS A 245 -6.87 -8.02 -24.30
N THR A 246 -7.22 -9.17 -24.85
CA THR A 246 -6.90 -10.48 -24.24
C THR A 246 -6.40 -11.41 -25.36
N SER A 247 -5.17 -11.18 -25.82
CA SER A 247 -4.48 -12.00 -26.81
C SER A 247 -3.03 -12.17 -26.42
#